data_AF-A0A6I2G5U9-F1
#
_entry.id   AF-A0A6I2G5U9-F1
#
_cell.length_a   1.000
_cell.length_b   1.000
_cell.length_c   1.000
_cell.angle_alpha   90.00
_cell.angle_beta   90.00
_cell.angle_gamma   90.00
#
_symmetry.space_group_name_H-M   'P 1'
#
loop_
_entity.id
_entity.type
_entity.pdbx_description
1 polymer ?
#
loop_
_entity_poly.entity_id
_entity_poly.type
_entity_poly.pdbx_seq_one_letter_code
_entity_poly.pdbx_strand_id
1 'polypeptide(L)'
;MTSNTTAGRIHRVADVLPGLTQRANWSAVRALFSQQVQQIDSGGRYVPDSLAGAFADALERVSPSYAMDYGTMCLHALTALADEEGMEYLDIELFRRYYEFDILSSAPALAADPRWRPGTGEAIVETCRRLRDVHCLRAVLHHKGSSGLLIGSMNYGRYYNVRGNRYGERASDLDLIIVVDTASDLIALADALAGVRCVRSSDVDRFRQRAEVFIGELDDECTVFSHKVRLWSDGVPDPMLPREIAAPDYMLSIHVMTPPVLKYALVGSTPDLLRPISGRRRTLRDNRESRTDRWDDVLDFAGRRDRADLDEVEARNGWLRSPRCYYIDDQDCYYPGFFQSMLMPGPEVLWDDRDIRFPLAEFRHKLEERRHDEASRRRPAMLRLSFAHIRRAEFAPSVIRALDGPYSGY
;
A
#
# COMPACT_ATOMS: atom_id res chain seq x y z
N MET A 1 8.77 -8.66 -25.34
CA MET A 1 9.45 -7.39 -24.99
C MET A 1 10.63 -7.73 -24.11
N THR A 2 11.85 -7.48 -24.59
CA THR A 2 13.09 -7.69 -23.83
C THR A 2 13.13 -6.67 -22.69
N SER A 3 12.94 -7.13 -21.45
CA SER A 3 13.11 -6.34 -20.25
C SER A 3 14.55 -5.79 -20.21
N ASN A 4 14.67 -4.47 -20.36
CA ASN A 4 15.89 -3.75 -19.97
C ASN A 4 15.94 -3.77 -18.46
N THR A 5 16.71 -4.72 -17.91
CA THR A 5 16.93 -4.83 -16.47
C THR A 5 17.74 -3.64 -15.98
N THR A 6 17.15 -2.82 -15.11
CA THR A 6 17.78 -1.65 -14.46
C THR A 6 18.95 -2.05 -13.55
N ALA A 7 18.89 -3.27 -13.01
CA ALA A 7 19.82 -3.79 -12.03
C ALA A 7 21.00 -4.53 -12.69
N GLY A 8 22.24 -4.12 -12.36
CA GLY A 8 23.46 -4.86 -12.72
C GLY A 8 24.07 -4.56 -14.09
N ARG A 9 23.50 -3.62 -14.86
CA ARG A 9 24.13 -3.07 -16.07
C ARG A 9 24.74 -1.71 -15.77
N ILE A 10 25.89 -1.43 -16.38
CA ILE A 10 26.49 -0.10 -16.36
C ILE A 10 25.76 0.76 -17.40
N HIS A 11 25.16 1.85 -16.95
CA HIS A 11 24.52 2.83 -17.81
C HIS A 11 25.31 4.13 -17.79
N ARG A 12 25.65 4.68 -18.95
CA ARG A 12 26.19 6.04 -19.02
C ARG A 12 25.04 7.02 -18.82
N VAL A 13 25.17 7.94 -17.88
CA VAL A 13 24.12 8.91 -17.53
C VAL A 13 23.72 9.73 -18.76
N ALA A 14 24.70 10.21 -19.52
CA ALA A 14 24.49 10.96 -20.76
C ALA A 14 23.63 10.24 -21.81
N ASP A 15 23.65 8.91 -21.85
CA ASP A 15 22.89 8.13 -22.85
C ASP A 15 21.42 7.95 -22.44
N VAL A 16 21.12 8.02 -21.14
CA VAL A 16 19.77 7.84 -20.58
C VAL A 16 19.02 9.17 -20.45
N LEU A 17 19.73 10.28 -20.19
CA LEU A 17 19.16 11.62 -19.99
C LEU A 17 18.21 12.10 -21.12
N PRO A 18 18.49 11.87 -22.42
CA PRO A 18 17.56 12.27 -23.48
C PRO A 18 16.20 11.57 -23.35
N GLY A 19 16.19 10.27 -23.06
CA GLY A 19 14.95 9.50 -22.87
C GLY A 19 14.18 9.94 -21.63
N LEU A 20 14.90 10.29 -20.57
CA LEU A 20 14.34 10.85 -19.35
C LEU A 20 13.58 12.17 -19.59
N THR A 21 14.22 13.11 -20.28
CA THR A 21 13.66 14.45 -20.54
C THR A 21 12.54 14.44 -21.57
N GLN A 22 12.55 13.50 -22.51
CA GLN A 22 11.45 13.31 -23.46
C GLN A 22 10.17 12.80 -22.80
N ARG A 23 10.30 11.99 -21.73
CA ARG A 23 9.17 11.23 -21.17
C ARG A 23 8.39 11.96 -20.08
N ALA A 24 9.04 12.80 -19.29
CA ALA A 24 8.39 13.59 -18.24
C ALA A 24 9.21 14.83 -17.87
N ASN A 25 8.58 15.77 -17.15
CA ASN A 25 9.30 16.91 -16.58
C ASN A 25 9.90 16.53 -15.22
N TRP A 26 11.23 16.35 -15.20
CA TRP A 26 11.99 15.95 -14.01
C TRP A 26 12.56 17.11 -13.20
N SER A 27 12.32 18.37 -13.58
CA SER A 27 12.96 19.53 -12.96
C SER A 27 12.69 19.62 -11.46
N ALA A 28 11.45 19.36 -11.04
CA ALA A 28 11.08 19.38 -9.62
C ALA A 28 11.75 18.25 -8.84
N VAL A 29 11.82 17.03 -9.39
CA VAL A 29 12.48 15.88 -8.76
C VAL A 29 13.97 16.20 -8.53
N ARG A 30 14.65 16.70 -9.57
CA ARG A 30 16.05 17.11 -9.53
C ARG A 30 16.32 18.20 -8.49
N ALA A 31 15.56 19.29 -8.54
CA ALA A 31 15.71 20.41 -7.60
C ALA A 31 15.47 19.99 -6.14
N LEU A 32 14.47 19.13 -5.87
CA LEU A 32 14.18 18.63 -4.52
C LEU A 32 15.26 17.66 -4.05
N PHE A 33 15.81 16.81 -4.91
CA PHE A 33 16.94 15.97 -4.55
C PHE A 33 18.19 16.79 -4.21
N SER A 34 18.50 17.82 -5.00
CA SER A 34 19.59 18.76 -4.70
C SER A 34 19.43 19.39 -3.31
N GLN A 35 18.21 19.77 -2.92
CA GLN A 35 17.92 20.25 -1.57
C GLN A 35 18.11 19.17 -0.49
N GLN A 36 17.78 17.91 -0.76
CA GLN A 36 18.03 16.80 0.16
C GLN A 36 19.54 16.60 0.38
N VAL A 37 20.32 16.62 -0.69
CA VAL A 37 21.79 16.53 -0.62
C VAL A 37 22.37 17.69 0.19
N GLN A 38 21.98 18.94 -0.12
CA GLN A 38 22.40 20.13 0.64
C GLN A 38 22.04 20.05 2.13
N GLN A 39 20.87 19.52 2.47
CA GLN A 39 20.45 19.34 3.85
C GLN A 39 21.36 18.35 4.59
N ILE A 40 21.78 17.27 3.94
CA ILE A 40 22.68 16.29 4.55
C ILE A 40 24.11 16.85 4.64
N ASP A 41 24.61 17.46 3.55
CA ASP A 41 25.95 18.03 3.48
C ASP A 41 26.17 19.18 4.47
N SER A 42 25.11 19.94 4.80
CA SER A 42 25.15 20.99 5.82
C SER A 42 25.18 20.47 7.27
N GLY A 43 25.32 19.14 7.46
CA GLY A 43 25.36 18.49 8.76
C GLY A 43 23.99 18.12 9.31
N GLY A 44 22.94 18.21 8.48
CA GLY A 44 21.62 17.70 8.80
C GLY A 44 21.66 16.18 8.98
N ARG A 45 21.14 15.69 10.09
CA ARG A 45 21.12 14.24 10.40
C ARG A 45 20.04 13.46 9.63
N TYR A 46 19.06 14.15 9.05
CA TYR A 46 17.94 13.55 8.32
C TYR A 46 17.31 14.56 7.35
N VAL A 47 16.62 14.03 6.33
CA VAL A 47 15.76 14.81 5.43
C VAL A 47 14.42 15.10 6.14
N PRO A 48 13.99 16.38 6.27
CA PRO A 48 12.70 16.72 6.86
C PRO A 48 11.51 16.11 6.13
N ASP A 49 10.45 15.75 6.87
CA ASP A 49 9.23 15.11 6.33
C ASP A 49 8.57 15.91 5.20
N SER A 50 8.60 17.24 5.31
CA SER A 50 8.08 18.13 4.28
C SER A 50 8.86 18.03 2.97
N LEU A 51 10.19 17.90 3.05
CA LEU A 51 11.07 17.78 1.88
C LEU A 51 11.00 16.37 1.27
N ALA A 52 11.02 15.33 2.11
CA ALA A 52 10.83 13.94 1.67
C ALA A 52 9.45 13.75 1.02
N GLY A 53 8.39 14.32 1.61
CA GLY A 53 7.04 14.30 1.07
C GLY A 53 6.93 15.05 -0.26
N ALA A 54 7.49 16.26 -0.36
CA ALA A 54 7.49 17.02 -1.60
C ALA A 54 8.23 16.28 -2.73
N PHE A 55 9.33 15.59 -2.41
CA PHE A 55 10.06 14.76 -3.37
C PHE A 55 9.23 13.55 -3.83
N ALA A 56 8.59 12.83 -2.90
CA ALA A 56 7.66 11.77 -3.23
C ALA A 56 6.52 12.26 -4.14
N ASP A 57 5.92 13.42 -3.84
CA ASP A 57 4.87 14.06 -4.66
C ASP A 57 5.37 14.43 -6.07
N ALA A 58 6.64 14.83 -6.21
CA ALA A 58 7.25 15.07 -7.52
C ALA A 58 7.42 13.77 -8.31
N LEU A 59 7.81 12.67 -7.65
CA LEU A 59 7.91 11.34 -8.27
C LEU A 59 6.54 10.78 -8.67
N GLU A 60 5.53 10.93 -7.82
CA GLU A 60 4.16 10.52 -8.14
C GLU A 60 3.63 11.24 -9.38
N ARG A 61 3.97 12.53 -9.59
CA ARG A 61 3.55 13.28 -10.79
C ARG A 61 4.20 12.82 -12.08
N VAL A 62 5.43 12.30 -12.03
CA VAL A 62 6.11 11.76 -13.23
C VAL A 62 5.75 10.30 -13.48
N SER A 63 5.34 9.54 -12.45
CA SER A 63 5.04 8.12 -12.50
C SER A 63 4.03 7.71 -13.60
N PRO A 64 2.92 8.45 -13.84
CA PRO A 64 1.97 8.12 -14.91
C PRO A 64 2.58 8.06 -16.32
N SER A 65 3.62 8.85 -16.61
CA SER A 65 4.34 8.80 -17.90
C SER A 65 5.05 7.46 -18.15
N TYR A 66 5.14 6.61 -17.12
CA TYR A 66 5.77 5.29 -17.14
C TYR A 66 4.78 4.16 -16.89
N ALA A 67 3.48 4.39 -17.11
CA ALA A 67 2.48 3.32 -17.01
C ALA A 67 2.96 2.07 -17.76
N MET A 68 2.94 0.92 -17.07
CA MET A 68 3.44 -0.39 -17.54
C MET A 68 4.96 -0.54 -17.72
N ASP A 69 5.77 0.48 -17.44
CA ASP A 69 7.22 0.50 -17.68
C ASP A 69 8.01 1.08 -16.49
N TYR A 70 7.73 0.55 -15.30
CA TYR A 70 8.36 1.02 -14.06
C TYR A 70 9.83 0.61 -13.90
N GLY A 71 10.32 -0.34 -14.71
CA GLY A 71 11.75 -0.59 -14.84
C GLY A 71 12.48 0.64 -15.40
N THR A 72 11.94 1.22 -16.48
CA THR A 72 12.46 2.46 -17.06
C THR A 72 12.23 3.65 -16.15
N MET A 73 11.11 3.72 -15.42
CA MET A 73 10.90 4.76 -14.41
C MET A 73 12.00 4.74 -13.35
N CYS A 74 12.31 3.55 -12.81
CA CYS A 74 13.36 3.38 -11.81
C CYS A 74 14.72 3.79 -12.36
N LEU A 75 15.06 3.35 -13.58
CA LEU A 75 16.30 3.74 -14.26
C LEU A 75 16.39 5.26 -14.40
N HIS A 76 15.37 5.89 -14.95
CA HIS A 76 15.34 7.34 -15.15
C HIS A 76 15.40 8.10 -13.82
N ALA A 77 14.69 7.66 -12.79
CA ALA A 77 14.76 8.29 -11.48
C ALA A 77 16.20 8.25 -10.94
N LEU A 78 16.85 7.08 -10.92
CA LEU A 78 18.23 6.95 -10.43
C LEU A 78 19.23 7.70 -11.31
N THR A 79 19.03 7.75 -12.63
CA THR A 79 19.83 8.58 -13.55
C THR A 79 19.68 10.07 -13.25
N ALA A 80 18.48 10.54 -12.90
CA ALA A 80 18.28 11.94 -12.51
C ALA A 80 19.07 12.29 -11.24
N LEU A 81 19.10 11.38 -10.25
CA LEU A 81 19.88 11.58 -9.03
C LEU A 81 21.38 11.58 -9.34
N ALA A 82 21.84 10.62 -10.16
CA ALA A 82 23.23 10.51 -10.60
C ALA A 82 23.71 11.77 -11.33
N ASP A 83 22.89 12.31 -12.24
CA ASP A 83 23.19 13.55 -12.97
C ASP A 83 23.29 14.77 -12.04
N GLU A 84 22.39 14.89 -11.06
CA GLU A 84 22.44 15.97 -10.06
C GLU A 84 23.69 15.92 -9.18
N GLU A 85 24.24 14.73 -8.93
CA GLU A 85 25.52 14.55 -8.23
C GLU A 85 26.75 14.58 -9.16
N GLY A 86 26.57 14.80 -10.46
CA GLY A 86 27.67 14.86 -11.43
C GLY A 86 28.33 13.51 -11.73
N MET A 87 27.62 12.40 -11.55
CA MET A 87 28.11 11.05 -11.86
C MET A 87 28.04 10.75 -13.35
N GLU A 88 29.10 10.16 -13.93
CA GLU A 88 29.11 9.79 -15.35
C GLU A 88 28.38 8.46 -15.62
N TYR A 89 28.42 7.53 -14.66
CA TYR A 89 27.88 6.19 -14.80
C TYR A 89 26.95 5.84 -13.63
N LEU A 90 25.85 5.15 -13.96
CA LEU A 90 25.04 4.40 -13.01
C LEU A 90 25.45 2.92 -13.10
N ASP A 91 26.30 2.51 -12.18
CA ASP A 91 26.74 1.13 -12.01
C ASP A 91 26.13 0.48 -10.75
N ILE A 92 26.55 -0.75 -10.44
CA ILE A 92 26.03 -1.49 -9.28
C ILE A 92 26.43 -0.84 -7.95
N GLU A 93 27.57 -0.16 -7.87
CA GLU A 93 28.04 0.50 -6.65
C GLU A 93 27.27 1.78 -6.40
N LEU A 94 27.02 2.59 -7.43
CA LEU A 94 26.17 3.78 -7.31
C LEU A 94 24.72 3.39 -7.02
N PHE A 95 24.20 2.33 -7.65
CA PHE A 95 22.89 1.79 -7.31
C PHE A 95 22.86 1.37 -5.83
N ARG A 96 23.86 0.61 -5.36
CA ARG A 96 23.96 0.20 -3.94
C ARG A 96 23.97 1.43 -3.04
N ARG A 97 24.78 2.44 -3.37
CA ARG A 97 24.83 3.71 -2.63
C ARG A 97 23.46 4.39 -2.55
N TYR A 98 22.68 4.40 -3.63
CA TYR A 98 21.33 5.00 -3.60
C TYR A 98 20.29 4.15 -2.87
N TYR A 99 20.33 2.84 -3.06
CA TYR A 99 19.44 1.94 -2.35
C TYR A 99 19.73 1.94 -0.84
N GLU A 100 21.00 2.04 -0.47
CA GLU A 100 21.48 2.04 0.91
C GLU A 100 21.67 3.45 1.50
N PHE A 101 21.26 4.50 0.76
CA PHE A 101 21.63 5.92 0.93
C PHE A 101 21.41 6.51 2.33
N ASP A 102 20.70 5.80 3.19
CA ASP A 102 20.52 6.14 4.60
C ASP A 102 21.78 5.91 5.48
N ILE A 103 22.91 5.43 4.92
CA ILE A 103 24.21 5.35 5.63
C ILE A 103 24.79 6.73 5.99
N LEU A 104 24.31 7.82 5.36
CA LEU A 104 24.63 9.20 5.79
C LEU A 104 23.97 9.56 7.14
N SER A 105 22.98 8.78 7.60
CA SER A 105 22.37 8.86 8.93
C SER A 105 23.00 7.84 9.90
N SER A 106 24.33 7.79 9.97
CA SER A 106 25.05 6.81 10.80
C SER A 106 24.99 7.17 12.30
N ALA A 107 23.85 6.84 12.92
CA ALA A 107 23.77 6.55 14.34
C ALA A 107 23.09 5.18 14.53
N PRO A 108 23.82 4.13 14.95
CA PRO A 108 23.27 2.80 15.26
C PRO A 108 22.11 2.81 16.28
N ALA A 109 21.94 3.90 17.03
CA ALA A 109 20.85 4.10 17.99
C ALA A 109 19.46 4.33 17.33
N LEU A 110 19.38 4.54 16.01
CA LEU A 110 18.16 4.93 15.30
C LEU A 110 17.34 3.78 14.72
N ALA A 111 17.87 2.55 14.63
CA ALA A 111 17.07 1.37 14.28
C ALA A 111 15.95 1.09 15.31
N ALA A 112 16.00 1.76 16.47
CA ALA A 112 14.97 1.73 17.50
C ALA A 112 13.96 2.91 17.43
N ASP A 113 14.11 3.90 16.52
CA ASP A 113 13.13 4.97 16.37
C ASP A 113 11.96 4.48 15.48
N PRO A 114 10.71 4.45 16.01
CA PRO A 114 9.51 4.05 15.24
C PRO A 114 9.22 4.94 14.02
N ARG A 115 9.98 6.03 13.80
CA ARG A 115 9.93 6.92 12.64
C ARG A 115 10.97 6.60 11.56
N TRP A 116 11.76 5.54 11.69
CA TRP A 116 12.70 5.13 10.64
C TRP A 116 11.93 4.96 9.33
N ARG A 117 12.36 5.60 8.25
CA ARG A 117 11.75 5.58 6.90
C ARG A 117 12.77 5.01 5.92
N PRO A 118 12.34 4.45 4.77
CA PRO A 118 13.28 4.05 3.74
C PRO A 118 14.06 5.25 3.23
N GLY A 119 15.30 5.01 2.78
CA GLY A 119 16.07 6.02 2.06
C GLY A 119 15.40 6.37 0.72
N THR A 120 15.74 7.53 0.15
CA THR A 120 15.16 8.02 -1.11
C THR A 120 15.27 6.98 -2.24
N GLY A 121 16.46 6.40 -2.45
CA GLY A 121 16.65 5.40 -3.50
C GLY A 121 15.93 4.08 -3.22
N GLU A 122 15.88 3.62 -1.97
CA GLU A 122 15.07 2.46 -1.57
C GLU A 122 13.60 2.69 -1.90
N ALA A 123 13.02 3.82 -1.48
CA ALA A 123 11.62 4.13 -1.73
C ALA A 123 11.29 4.19 -3.23
N ILE A 124 12.19 4.72 -4.06
CA ILE A 124 12.08 4.72 -5.53
C ILE A 124 12.05 3.28 -6.07
N VAL A 125 13.08 2.50 -5.75
CA VAL A 125 13.25 1.14 -6.28
C VAL A 125 12.07 0.27 -5.85
N GLU A 126 11.75 0.28 -4.56
CA GLU A 126 10.74 -0.60 -3.97
C GLU A 126 9.31 -0.25 -4.41
N THR A 127 9.01 1.03 -4.61
CA THR A 127 7.73 1.47 -5.20
C THR A 127 7.63 1.02 -6.66
N CYS A 128 8.64 1.28 -7.48
CA CYS A 128 8.65 0.88 -8.89
C CYS A 128 8.56 -0.65 -9.06
N ARG A 129 9.24 -1.42 -8.21
CA ARG A 129 9.13 -2.90 -8.17
C ARG A 129 7.71 -3.36 -7.91
N ARG A 130 7.05 -2.80 -6.87
CA ARG A 130 5.67 -3.17 -6.53
C ARG A 130 4.67 -2.76 -7.60
N LEU A 131 4.84 -1.58 -8.21
CA LEU A 131 3.97 -1.16 -9.32
C LEU A 131 4.15 -2.03 -10.58
N ARG A 132 5.38 -2.48 -10.89
CA ARG A 132 5.62 -3.48 -11.94
C ARG A 132 4.86 -4.77 -11.63
N ASP A 133 4.97 -5.26 -10.40
CA ASP A 133 4.39 -6.55 -10.02
C ASP A 133 2.86 -6.49 -9.92
N VAL A 134 2.30 -5.34 -9.51
CA VAL A 134 0.87 -5.04 -9.61
C VAL A 134 0.39 -5.16 -11.07
N HIS A 135 1.14 -4.67 -12.04
CA HIS A 135 0.75 -4.80 -13.46
C HIS A 135 0.83 -6.24 -13.96
N CYS A 136 1.84 -7.01 -13.52
CA CYS A 136 1.90 -8.44 -13.79
C CYS A 136 0.68 -9.18 -13.23
N LEU A 137 0.27 -8.85 -11.99
CA LEU A 137 -0.92 -9.41 -11.37
C LEU A 137 -2.19 -8.98 -12.12
N ARG A 138 -2.36 -7.69 -12.42
CA ARG A 138 -3.49 -7.19 -13.20
C ARG A 138 -3.63 -7.91 -14.53
N ALA A 139 -2.53 -8.14 -15.25
CA ALA A 139 -2.55 -8.80 -16.55
C ALA A 139 -3.14 -10.22 -16.52
N VAL A 140 -3.00 -10.94 -15.39
CA VAL A 140 -3.56 -12.29 -15.24
C VAL A 140 -4.92 -12.31 -14.53
N LEU A 141 -5.21 -11.31 -13.69
CA LEU A 141 -6.41 -11.27 -12.84
C LEU A 141 -7.59 -10.50 -13.43
N HIS A 142 -7.34 -9.47 -14.24
CA HIS A 142 -8.38 -8.58 -14.76
C HIS A 142 -9.47 -9.33 -15.52
N HIS A 143 -9.11 -10.17 -16.50
CA HIS A 143 -10.07 -10.86 -17.37
C HIS A 143 -10.80 -12.05 -16.73
N LYS A 144 -10.88 -12.09 -15.40
CA LYS A 144 -11.57 -13.13 -14.63
C LYS A 144 -12.89 -12.63 -14.02
N GLY A 145 -13.38 -11.47 -14.46
CA GLY A 145 -14.58 -10.86 -13.87
C GLY A 145 -14.34 -10.51 -12.42
N SER A 146 -13.22 -9.86 -12.12
CA SER A 146 -12.91 -9.37 -10.77
C SER A 146 -12.64 -7.87 -10.80
N SER A 147 -12.73 -7.19 -9.68
CA SER A 147 -12.18 -5.83 -9.52
C SER A 147 -10.99 -5.87 -8.56
N GLY A 148 -9.98 -5.04 -8.82
CA GLY A 148 -8.75 -5.00 -8.03
C GLY A 148 -8.50 -3.62 -7.44
N LEU A 149 -8.26 -3.59 -6.13
CA LEU A 149 -7.91 -2.39 -5.37
C LEU A 149 -6.50 -2.50 -4.82
N LEU A 150 -5.69 -1.48 -5.06
CA LEU A 150 -4.40 -1.30 -4.41
C LEU A 150 -4.59 -0.53 -3.10
N ILE A 151 -4.17 -1.14 -2.00
CA ILE A 151 -4.27 -0.57 -0.65
C ILE A 151 -2.90 -0.58 0.03
N GLY A 152 -2.86 -0.26 1.34
CA GLY A 152 -1.62 -0.31 2.12
C GLY A 152 -0.61 0.78 1.75
N SER A 153 0.67 0.52 1.97
CA SER A 153 1.74 1.51 1.76
C SER A 153 1.85 2.00 0.32
N MET A 154 1.48 1.14 -0.64
CA MET A 154 1.39 1.48 -2.05
C MET A 154 0.22 2.43 -2.37
N ASN A 155 -0.71 2.65 -1.46
CA ASN A 155 -1.81 3.61 -1.61
C ASN A 155 -1.54 4.93 -0.87
N TYR A 156 -0.95 4.86 0.33
CA TYR A 156 -0.76 6.06 1.17
C TYR A 156 0.67 6.60 1.26
N GLY A 157 1.66 5.94 0.64
CA GLY A 157 3.07 6.29 0.85
C GLY A 157 4.01 5.91 -0.29
N ARG A 158 3.56 5.95 -1.56
CA ARG A 158 4.44 5.70 -2.72
C ARG A 158 5.62 6.65 -2.70
N TYR A 159 6.80 6.12 -3.00
CA TYR A 159 8.05 6.88 -3.01
C TYR A 159 8.40 7.57 -1.67
N TYR A 160 7.68 7.27 -0.58
CA TYR A 160 7.83 7.92 0.72
C TYR A 160 8.08 6.92 1.86
N ASN A 161 7.30 5.83 1.94
CA ASN A 161 7.39 4.87 3.04
C ASN A 161 7.38 3.39 2.60
N VAL A 162 7.60 3.12 1.30
CA VAL A 162 7.71 1.75 0.78
C VAL A 162 9.14 1.23 0.98
N ARG A 163 9.28 0.11 1.70
CA ARG A 163 10.58 -0.46 2.12
C ARG A 163 10.85 -1.83 1.53
N GLY A 164 12.13 -2.14 1.37
CA GLY A 164 12.62 -3.44 0.95
C GLY A 164 13.01 -4.34 2.13
N ASN A 165 13.44 -5.55 1.83
CA ASN A 165 13.93 -6.51 2.82
C ASN A 165 15.41 -6.24 3.08
N ARG A 166 15.71 -5.24 3.92
CA ARG A 166 17.08 -4.85 4.29
C ARG A 166 17.37 -5.29 5.73
N TYR A 167 18.56 -5.85 5.96
CA TYR A 167 19.06 -6.24 7.28
C TYR A 167 18.16 -7.20 8.10
N GLY A 168 17.35 -8.01 7.43
CA GLY A 168 16.40 -8.91 8.10
C GLY A 168 15.14 -8.21 8.62
N GLU A 169 14.95 -6.92 8.32
CA GLU A 169 13.69 -6.23 8.55
C GLU A 169 12.63 -6.63 7.53
N ARG A 170 11.36 -6.57 7.96
CA ARG A 170 10.24 -6.94 7.10
C ARG A 170 10.00 -5.86 6.04
N ALA A 171 10.18 -6.22 4.77
CA ALA A 171 9.78 -5.39 3.63
C ALA A 171 8.31 -4.96 3.72
N SER A 172 7.98 -3.83 3.09
CA SER A 172 6.59 -3.46 2.88
C SER A 172 5.88 -4.51 2.02
N ASP A 173 4.78 -5.04 2.55
CA ASP A 173 3.87 -5.90 1.82
C ASP A 173 3.26 -5.14 0.63
N LEU A 174 2.89 -5.86 -0.44
CA LEU A 174 1.98 -5.38 -1.47
C LEU A 174 0.57 -5.80 -1.08
N ASP A 175 -0.32 -4.85 -0.76
CA ASP A 175 -1.64 -5.17 -0.25
C ASP A 175 -2.72 -4.94 -1.34
N LEU A 176 -3.53 -5.97 -1.62
CA LEU A 176 -4.64 -5.92 -2.58
C LEU A 176 -5.96 -6.33 -1.93
N ILE A 177 -7.05 -5.63 -2.28
CA ILE A 177 -8.40 -6.18 -2.16
C ILE A 177 -8.85 -6.61 -3.56
N ILE A 178 -9.34 -7.84 -3.68
CA ILE A 178 -9.90 -8.38 -4.93
C ILE A 178 -11.38 -8.67 -4.69
N VAL A 179 -12.23 -8.13 -5.56
CA VAL A 179 -13.67 -8.36 -5.50
C VAL A 179 -14.05 -9.34 -6.61
N VAL A 180 -14.52 -10.52 -6.23
CA VAL A 180 -14.95 -11.62 -7.13
C VAL A 180 -16.46 -11.79 -7.08
N ASP A 181 -17.09 -12.51 -8.01
CA ASP A 181 -18.55 -12.68 -7.99
C ASP A 181 -19.00 -13.48 -6.76
N THR A 182 -18.37 -14.63 -6.60
CA THR A 182 -18.71 -15.65 -5.61
C THR A 182 -17.42 -16.19 -5.00
N ALA A 183 -17.50 -16.77 -3.81
CA ALA A 183 -16.33 -17.42 -3.21
C ALA A 183 -15.76 -18.54 -4.09
N SER A 184 -16.56 -19.17 -4.96
CA SER A 184 -16.09 -20.22 -5.87
C SER A 184 -15.00 -19.74 -6.83
N ASP A 185 -14.96 -18.43 -7.13
CA ASP A 185 -13.94 -17.81 -7.98
C ASP A 185 -12.54 -17.79 -7.33
N LEU A 186 -12.44 -18.08 -6.03
CA LEU A 186 -11.15 -18.23 -5.34
C LEU A 186 -10.27 -19.29 -5.99
N ILE A 187 -10.87 -20.36 -6.53
CA ILE A 187 -10.11 -21.43 -7.20
C ILE A 187 -9.51 -20.92 -8.51
N ALA A 188 -10.29 -20.18 -9.32
CA ALA A 188 -9.82 -19.57 -10.54
C ALA A 188 -8.75 -18.49 -10.28
N LEU A 189 -8.87 -17.76 -9.16
CA LEU A 189 -7.87 -16.82 -8.69
C LEU A 189 -6.55 -17.53 -8.32
N ALA A 190 -6.62 -18.65 -7.61
CA ALA A 190 -5.45 -19.48 -7.31
C ALA A 190 -4.75 -19.98 -8.58
N ASP A 191 -5.51 -20.48 -9.55
CA ASP A 191 -4.99 -20.92 -10.86
C ASP A 191 -4.29 -19.78 -11.62
N ALA A 192 -4.86 -18.57 -11.59
CA ALA A 192 -4.24 -17.40 -12.21
C ALA A 192 -2.95 -16.98 -11.50
N LEU A 193 -2.92 -17.01 -10.15
CA LEU A 193 -1.72 -16.72 -9.36
C LEU A 193 -0.60 -17.72 -9.61
N ALA A 194 -0.91 -19.01 -9.82
CA ALA A 194 0.08 -20.03 -10.16
C ALA A 194 0.83 -19.73 -11.47
N GLY A 195 0.20 -18.98 -12.39
CA GLY A 195 0.81 -18.55 -13.66
C GLY A 195 1.76 -17.36 -13.54
N VAL A 196 1.84 -16.70 -12.38
CA VAL A 196 2.68 -15.50 -12.19
C VAL A 196 4.08 -15.90 -11.77
N ARG A 197 5.07 -15.61 -12.61
CA ARG A 197 6.47 -16.04 -12.43
C ARG A 197 7.07 -15.74 -11.04
N CYS A 198 6.75 -14.60 -10.45
CA CYS A 198 7.34 -14.17 -9.19
C CYS A 198 6.60 -14.72 -7.95
N VAL A 199 5.47 -15.38 -8.12
CA VAL A 199 4.65 -15.91 -7.03
C VAL A 199 5.17 -17.27 -6.57
N ARG A 200 5.28 -17.47 -5.26
CA ARG A 200 5.71 -18.73 -4.68
C ARG A 200 4.63 -19.82 -4.81
N SER A 201 4.97 -20.93 -5.48
CA SER A 201 4.03 -22.03 -5.74
C SER A 201 3.46 -22.67 -4.47
N SER A 202 4.28 -22.93 -3.46
CA SER A 202 3.80 -23.55 -2.20
C SER A 202 2.76 -22.70 -1.47
N ASP A 203 2.85 -21.37 -1.59
CA ASP A 203 1.89 -20.47 -0.97
C ASP A 203 0.59 -20.44 -1.79
N VAL A 204 0.64 -20.61 -3.11
CA VAL A 204 -0.56 -20.77 -3.97
C VAL A 204 -1.26 -22.11 -3.70
N ASP A 205 -0.52 -23.19 -3.49
CA ASP A 205 -1.11 -24.48 -3.09
C ASP A 205 -1.85 -24.35 -1.76
N ARG A 206 -1.25 -23.64 -0.79
CA ARG A 206 -1.89 -23.34 0.49
C ARG A 206 -3.11 -22.41 0.35
N PHE A 207 -3.03 -21.41 -0.53
CA PHE A 207 -4.18 -20.57 -0.89
C PHE A 207 -5.33 -21.45 -1.36
N ARG A 208 -5.09 -22.36 -2.32
CA ARG A 208 -6.11 -23.24 -2.91
C ARG A 208 -6.76 -24.13 -1.86
N GLN A 209 -5.96 -24.82 -1.05
CA GLN A 209 -6.46 -25.69 0.03
C GLN A 209 -7.34 -24.92 1.03
N ARG A 210 -6.96 -23.68 1.36
CA ARG A 210 -7.77 -22.82 2.24
C ARG A 210 -9.04 -22.31 1.54
N ALA A 211 -8.97 -22.00 0.26
CA ALA A 211 -10.12 -21.58 -0.52
C ALA A 211 -11.20 -22.68 -0.57
N GLU A 212 -10.81 -23.95 -0.74
CA GLU A 212 -11.76 -25.08 -0.72
C GLU A 212 -12.50 -25.18 0.61
N VAL A 213 -11.79 -25.04 1.74
CA VAL A 213 -12.41 -24.99 3.07
C VAL A 213 -13.33 -23.78 3.22
N PHE A 214 -12.88 -22.61 2.76
CA PHE A 214 -13.65 -21.39 2.85
C PHE A 214 -14.98 -21.49 2.11
N ILE A 215 -14.94 -21.95 0.85
CA ILE A 215 -16.13 -22.14 0.00
C ILE A 215 -17.11 -23.12 0.63
N GLY A 216 -16.62 -24.23 1.21
CA GLY A 216 -17.47 -25.27 1.76
C GLY A 216 -18.08 -24.96 3.14
N GLU A 217 -17.40 -24.14 3.96
CA GLU A 217 -17.70 -24.05 5.40
C GLU A 217 -17.83 -22.62 5.94
N LEU A 218 -17.22 -21.62 5.31
CA LEU A 218 -17.01 -20.30 5.93
C LEU A 218 -17.57 -19.13 5.13
N ASP A 219 -17.91 -19.31 3.86
CA ASP A 219 -18.59 -18.29 3.06
C ASP A 219 -20.04 -18.10 3.55
N ASP A 220 -20.30 -16.94 4.12
CA ASP A 220 -21.59 -16.55 4.69
C ASP A 220 -22.00 -15.13 4.26
N GLU A 221 -21.39 -14.62 3.18
CA GLU A 221 -21.57 -13.25 2.69
C GLU A 221 -21.13 -12.13 3.65
N CYS A 222 -20.55 -12.45 4.82
CA CYS A 222 -19.99 -11.48 5.76
C CYS A 222 -18.57 -11.86 6.26
N THR A 223 -17.91 -12.76 5.54
CA THR A 223 -16.54 -13.21 5.81
C THR A 223 -15.63 -12.87 4.64
N VAL A 224 -14.47 -12.27 4.93
CA VAL A 224 -13.39 -12.00 3.97
C VAL A 224 -12.45 -13.19 3.92
N PHE A 225 -12.01 -13.59 2.73
CA PHE A 225 -10.92 -14.54 2.59
C PHE A 225 -9.60 -13.79 2.45
N SER A 226 -8.69 -13.94 3.42
CA SER A 226 -7.37 -13.33 3.36
C SER A 226 -6.27 -14.37 3.23
N HIS A 227 -5.27 -14.09 2.39
CA HIS A 227 -4.07 -14.90 2.30
C HIS A 227 -2.83 -14.07 1.97
N LYS A 228 -1.66 -14.51 2.46
CA LYS A 228 -0.37 -13.97 2.03
C LYS A 228 0.36 -14.94 1.13
N VAL A 229 0.94 -14.39 0.07
CA VAL A 229 1.79 -15.12 -0.86
C VAL A 229 3.13 -14.42 -0.96
N ARG A 230 4.24 -15.15 -0.86
CA ARG A 230 5.56 -14.57 -1.04
C ARG A 230 5.86 -14.33 -2.52
N LEU A 231 6.46 -13.18 -2.82
CA LEU A 231 6.97 -12.82 -4.14
C LEU A 231 8.50 -12.90 -4.17
N TRP A 232 9.06 -13.22 -5.33
CA TRP A 232 10.50 -13.25 -5.62
C TRP A 232 11.35 -14.10 -4.64
N SER A 233 10.75 -15.15 -4.07
CA SER A 233 11.42 -16.07 -3.15
C SER A 233 12.16 -17.21 -3.85
N ASP A 234 12.73 -18.12 -3.04
CA ASP A 234 13.30 -19.41 -3.48
C ASP A 234 14.33 -19.29 -4.61
N GLY A 235 15.10 -18.19 -4.60
CA GLY A 235 16.13 -17.99 -5.61
C GLY A 235 15.59 -17.67 -7.01
N VAL A 236 14.39 -17.08 -7.13
CA VAL A 236 13.93 -16.43 -8.38
C VAL A 236 14.60 -15.04 -8.51
N PRO A 237 15.27 -14.71 -9.64
CA PRO A 237 15.98 -13.44 -9.77
C PRO A 237 15.00 -12.29 -10.09
N ASP A 238 15.11 -11.17 -9.36
CA ASP A 238 14.37 -9.94 -9.65
C ASP A 238 15.14 -9.08 -10.67
N PRO A 239 14.54 -8.70 -11.81
CA PRO A 239 15.21 -7.90 -12.84
C PRO A 239 15.51 -6.44 -12.44
N MET A 240 15.01 -5.96 -11.30
CA MET A 240 15.16 -4.57 -10.83
C MET A 240 15.96 -4.45 -9.53
N LEU A 241 16.27 -5.55 -8.84
CA LEU A 241 17.06 -5.54 -7.60
C LEU A 241 18.13 -6.65 -7.65
N PRO A 242 19.43 -6.30 -7.76
CA PRO A 242 20.49 -7.29 -7.65
C PRO A 242 20.48 -7.93 -6.26
N ARG A 243 20.73 -9.25 -6.19
CA ARG A 243 20.74 -9.98 -4.91
C ARG A 243 21.88 -9.59 -3.99
N GLU A 244 22.94 -9.05 -4.56
CA GLU A 244 24.13 -8.56 -3.88
C GLU A 244 23.88 -7.24 -3.12
N ILE A 245 22.67 -6.67 -3.24
CA ILE A 245 22.27 -5.41 -2.61
C ILE A 245 21.21 -5.66 -1.54
N ALA A 246 20.13 -6.35 -1.87
CA ALA A 246 19.12 -6.72 -0.90
C ALA A 246 18.37 -7.99 -1.32
N ALA A 247 17.73 -8.63 -0.33
CA ALA A 247 16.87 -9.76 -0.61
C ALA A 247 15.64 -9.28 -1.41
N PRO A 248 15.32 -9.94 -2.54
CA PRO A 248 14.24 -9.48 -3.40
C PRO A 248 12.86 -9.86 -2.86
N ASP A 249 12.77 -10.71 -1.85
CA ASP A 249 11.50 -11.25 -1.40
C ASP A 249 10.69 -10.27 -0.54
N TYR A 250 9.39 -10.28 -0.75
CA TYR A 250 8.40 -9.57 0.08
C TYR A 250 7.04 -10.27 -0.04
N MET A 251 6.05 -9.85 0.76
CA MET A 251 4.74 -10.49 0.78
C MET A 251 3.72 -9.73 -0.09
N LEU A 252 2.88 -10.47 -0.80
CA LEU A 252 1.60 -10.01 -1.35
C LEU A 252 0.50 -10.39 -0.36
N SER A 253 -0.17 -9.42 0.26
CA SER A 253 -1.39 -9.65 1.04
C SER A 253 -2.61 -9.52 0.12
N ILE A 254 -3.43 -10.57 0.06
CA ILE A 254 -4.65 -10.61 -0.74
C ILE A 254 -5.85 -10.67 0.21
N HIS A 255 -6.82 -9.79 0.01
CA HIS A 255 -8.11 -9.79 0.69
C HIS A 255 -9.21 -9.96 -0.35
N VAL A 256 -9.85 -11.12 -0.38
CA VAL A 256 -10.90 -11.43 -1.35
C VAL A 256 -12.27 -11.20 -0.70
N MET A 257 -13.11 -10.43 -1.39
CA MET A 257 -14.48 -10.13 -1.01
C MET A 257 -15.43 -10.44 -2.17
N THR A 258 -16.67 -10.82 -1.86
CA THR A 258 -17.78 -10.76 -2.82
C THR A 258 -18.45 -9.37 -2.75
N PRO A 259 -19.30 -8.97 -3.72
CA PRO A 259 -20.00 -7.70 -3.64
C PRO A 259 -20.85 -7.55 -2.36
N PRO A 260 -21.55 -8.59 -1.87
CA PRO A 260 -22.21 -8.55 -0.55
C PRO A 260 -21.26 -8.25 0.61
N VAL A 261 -20.10 -8.92 0.67
CA VAL A 261 -19.10 -8.71 1.73
C VAL A 261 -18.55 -7.27 1.67
N LEU A 262 -18.21 -6.79 0.47
CA LEU A 262 -17.76 -5.41 0.27
C LEU A 262 -18.85 -4.43 0.72
N LYS A 263 -20.09 -4.60 0.26
CA LYS A 263 -21.22 -3.75 0.65
C LYS A 263 -21.44 -3.75 2.16
N TYR A 264 -21.29 -4.90 2.81
CA TYR A 264 -21.39 -5.02 4.27
C TYR A 264 -20.28 -4.24 4.98
N ALA A 265 -19.03 -4.35 4.52
CA ALA A 265 -17.87 -3.62 5.04
C ALA A 265 -17.98 -2.10 4.82
N LEU A 266 -18.50 -1.70 3.66
CA LEU A 266 -18.76 -0.32 3.27
C LEU A 266 -20.06 0.26 3.85
N VAL A 267 -20.76 -0.49 4.71
CA VAL A 267 -22.04 -0.04 5.29
C VAL A 267 -23.04 0.42 4.22
N GLY A 268 -23.01 -0.19 3.03
CA GLY A 268 -23.75 0.25 1.85
C GLY A 268 -25.27 0.08 1.97
N SER A 269 -25.76 -0.78 2.87
CA SER A 269 -27.20 -0.88 3.18
C SER A 269 -27.67 0.14 4.22
N THR A 270 -26.75 0.90 4.83
CA THR A 270 -27.05 1.88 5.87
C THR A 270 -27.00 3.27 5.24
N PRO A 271 -28.08 4.08 5.28
CA PRO A 271 -28.07 5.42 4.70
C PRO A 271 -27.09 6.33 5.46
N ASP A 272 -27.21 6.40 6.79
CA ASP A 272 -26.41 7.28 7.63
C ASP A 272 -25.66 6.54 8.75
N LEU A 273 -24.48 7.03 9.11
CA LEU A 273 -23.63 6.45 10.16
C LEU A 273 -23.96 7.01 11.55
N LEU A 274 -25.25 7.11 11.86
CA LEU A 274 -25.74 7.53 13.18
C LEU A 274 -26.09 6.30 14.02
N ARG A 275 -25.72 6.29 15.31
CA ARG A 275 -25.98 5.15 16.22
C ARG A 275 -27.41 4.60 16.18
N PRO A 276 -28.50 5.41 16.11
CA PRO A 276 -29.87 4.89 16.02
C PRO A 276 -30.18 4.14 14.71
N ILE A 277 -29.44 4.44 13.64
CA ILE A 277 -29.66 3.89 12.29
C ILE A 277 -28.70 2.72 12.03
N SER A 278 -27.40 2.93 12.28
CA SER A 278 -26.36 1.94 12.04
C SER A 278 -26.18 0.97 13.22
N GLY A 279 -26.73 1.26 14.39
CA GLY A 279 -26.36 0.56 15.63
C GLY A 279 -24.97 0.94 16.13
N ARG A 280 -24.60 0.39 17.30
CA ARG A 280 -23.36 0.73 18.03
C ARG A 280 -22.09 0.16 17.40
N ARG A 281 -22.15 -1.02 16.80
CA ARG A 281 -20.97 -1.72 16.29
C ARG A 281 -21.35 -2.68 15.18
N ARG A 282 -20.40 -2.92 14.27
CA ARG A 282 -20.45 -3.99 13.28
C ARG A 282 -19.10 -4.68 13.26
N THR A 283 -19.10 -6.01 13.20
CA THR A 283 -17.90 -6.83 12.99
C THR A 283 -18.00 -7.49 11.63
N LEU A 284 -16.85 -7.72 11.00
CA LEU A 284 -16.71 -8.49 9.76
C LEU A 284 -15.72 -9.61 10.03
N ARG A 285 -16.05 -10.84 9.63
CA ARG A 285 -15.13 -11.97 9.84
C ARG A 285 -14.05 -11.97 8.76
N ASP A 286 -12.88 -12.48 9.10
CA ASP A 286 -11.74 -12.53 8.20
C ASP A 286 -10.98 -13.85 8.40
N ASN A 287 -10.95 -14.67 7.37
CA ASN A 287 -10.26 -15.96 7.36
C ASN A 287 -8.79 -15.76 6.97
N ARG A 288 -7.86 -16.06 7.89
CA ARG A 288 -6.40 -15.83 7.77
C ARG A 288 -5.61 -17.13 7.91
N GLU A 289 -4.40 -17.19 7.34
CA GLU A 289 -3.53 -18.37 7.47
C GLU A 289 -2.87 -18.55 8.84
N SER A 290 -2.81 -17.49 9.64
CA SER A 290 -2.14 -17.48 10.94
C SER A 290 -2.87 -16.60 11.95
N ARG A 291 -2.72 -16.95 13.23
CA ARG A 291 -3.12 -16.13 14.36
C ARG A 291 -2.40 -14.77 14.35
N THR A 292 -3.02 -13.73 14.89
CA THR A 292 -2.35 -12.44 15.15
C THR A 292 -2.17 -12.21 16.64
N ASP A 293 -1.09 -11.54 17.01
CA ASP A 293 -0.82 -11.03 18.36
C ASP A 293 -1.33 -9.58 18.54
N ARG A 294 -2.09 -9.08 17.57
CA ARG A 294 -2.47 -7.67 17.47
C ARG A 294 -3.86 -7.45 18.03
N TRP A 295 -3.99 -6.34 18.74
CA TRP A 295 -5.26 -5.79 19.18
C TRP A 295 -6.09 -5.30 18.00
N ASP A 296 -7.40 -5.26 18.18
CA ASP A 296 -8.29 -4.51 17.31
C ASP A 296 -8.21 -3.02 17.72
N ASP A 297 -7.29 -2.28 17.10
CA ASP A 297 -7.11 -0.85 17.35
C ASP A 297 -7.88 -0.02 16.30
N VAL A 298 -8.69 0.94 16.76
CA VAL A 298 -9.40 1.90 15.91
C VAL A 298 -9.20 3.33 16.42
N LEU A 299 -9.31 4.32 15.52
CA LEU A 299 -9.22 5.75 15.85
C LEU A 299 -10.49 6.47 15.40
N ASP A 300 -10.96 7.46 16.16
CA ASP A 300 -12.02 8.37 15.70
C ASP A 300 -11.45 9.54 14.89
N PHE A 301 -12.32 10.42 14.40
CA PHE A 301 -11.91 11.63 13.66
C PHE A 301 -11.14 12.66 14.51
N ALA A 302 -11.11 12.52 15.83
CA ALA A 302 -10.27 13.34 16.72
C ALA A 302 -8.91 12.67 17.01
N GLY A 303 -8.67 11.45 16.49
CA GLY A 303 -7.46 10.67 16.72
C GLY A 303 -7.44 9.96 18.08
N ARG A 304 -8.58 9.88 18.78
CA ARG A 304 -8.69 9.11 20.03
C ARG A 304 -8.69 7.63 19.70
N ARG A 305 -7.88 6.87 20.42
CA ARG A 305 -7.75 5.43 20.24
C ARG A 305 -8.73 4.68 21.11
N ASP A 306 -9.39 3.70 20.50
CA ASP A 306 -10.12 2.65 21.21
C ASP A 306 -9.51 1.29 20.86
N ARG A 307 -9.14 0.55 21.90
CA ARG A 307 -8.45 -0.75 21.82
C ARG A 307 -9.34 -1.82 22.41
N ALA A 308 -9.54 -2.91 21.68
CA ALA A 308 -10.26 -4.07 22.15
C ALA A 308 -9.48 -5.36 21.84
N ASP A 309 -9.75 -6.42 22.61
CA ASP A 309 -9.35 -7.77 22.26
C ASP A 309 -9.93 -8.13 20.89
N LEU A 310 -9.10 -8.75 20.05
CA LEU A 310 -9.54 -9.30 18.79
C LEU A 310 -10.07 -10.72 19.04
N ASP A 311 -11.35 -10.94 18.76
CA ASP A 311 -11.94 -12.27 18.81
C ASP A 311 -11.37 -13.13 17.67
N GLU A 312 -10.80 -14.28 18.04
CA GLU A 312 -10.13 -15.22 17.15
C GLU A 312 -10.52 -16.66 17.49
N VAL A 313 -10.91 -17.42 16.47
CA VAL A 313 -11.25 -18.84 16.58
C VAL A 313 -10.42 -19.62 15.57
N GLU A 314 -9.85 -20.75 15.99
CA GLU A 314 -9.15 -21.65 15.08
C GLU A 314 -10.15 -22.25 14.08
N ALA A 315 -9.79 -22.23 12.80
CA ALA A 315 -10.58 -22.80 11.71
C ALA A 315 -9.74 -23.86 10.99
N ARG A 316 -10.39 -24.76 10.24
CA ARG A 316 -9.65 -25.73 9.44
C ARG A 316 -8.72 -24.99 8.47
N ASN A 317 -7.43 -25.31 8.53
CA ASN A 317 -6.37 -24.67 7.74
C ASN A 317 -6.19 -23.15 7.97
N GLY A 318 -6.57 -22.60 9.12
CA GLY A 318 -6.36 -21.20 9.42
C GLY A 318 -7.01 -20.70 10.69
N TRP A 319 -7.33 -19.41 10.70
CA TRP A 319 -7.93 -18.69 11.82
C TRP A 319 -9.04 -17.79 11.30
N LEU A 320 -10.16 -17.73 12.00
CA LEU A 320 -11.20 -16.73 11.80
C LEU A 320 -11.04 -15.65 12.85
N ARG A 321 -10.85 -14.42 12.42
CA ARG A 321 -10.83 -13.25 13.29
C ARG A 321 -12.02 -12.36 13.02
N SER A 322 -12.51 -11.67 14.05
CA SER A 322 -13.70 -10.82 13.96
C SER A 322 -13.39 -9.34 14.28
N PRO A 323 -12.57 -8.65 13.47
CA PRO A 323 -12.28 -7.24 13.69
C PRO A 323 -13.55 -6.39 13.57
N ARG A 324 -13.54 -5.24 14.23
CA ARG A 324 -14.55 -4.21 14.01
C ARG A 324 -14.50 -3.73 12.57
N CYS A 325 -15.66 -3.68 11.95
CA CYS A 325 -15.92 -2.96 10.71
C CYS A 325 -16.14 -1.48 11.01
N TYR A 326 -16.88 -1.17 12.08
CA TYR A 326 -16.89 0.13 12.75
C TYR A 326 -17.36 0.01 14.19
N TYR A 327 -17.13 1.07 14.95
CA TYR A 327 -17.64 1.26 16.29
C TYR A 327 -18.14 2.69 16.48
N ILE A 328 -19.26 2.85 17.19
CA ILE A 328 -19.77 4.13 17.65
C ILE A 328 -19.84 4.09 19.17
N ASP A 329 -19.10 4.97 19.82
CA ASP A 329 -19.02 4.99 21.28
C ASP A 329 -20.24 5.65 21.94
N ASP A 330 -20.23 5.74 23.27
CA ASP A 330 -21.33 6.35 24.03
C ASP A 330 -21.39 7.88 23.93
N GLN A 331 -20.34 8.51 23.42
CA GLN A 331 -20.37 9.94 23.07
C GLN A 331 -20.91 10.16 21.65
N ASP A 332 -21.19 9.10 20.89
CA ASP A 332 -21.49 9.13 19.45
C ASP A 332 -20.28 9.63 18.63
N CYS A 333 -19.09 9.08 18.84
CA CYS A 333 -17.96 9.18 17.89
C CYS A 333 -17.89 7.95 17.02
N TYR A 334 -17.67 8.14 15.72
CA TYR A 334 -17.47 7.06 14.77
C TYR A 334 -16.00 6.68 14.67
N TYR A 335 -15.73 5.39 14.80
CA TYR A 335 -14.43 4.76 14.67
C TYR A 335 -14.49 3.82 13.47
N PRO A 336 -13.91 4.20 12.31
CA PRO A 336 -13.74 3.31 11.18
C PRO A 336 -12.91 2.09 11.60
N GLY A 337 -13.38 0.90 11.25
CA GLY A 337 -12.73 -0.35 11.60
C GLY A 337 -11.61 -0.78 10.65
N PHE A 338 -11.16 -2.02 10.77
CA PHE A 338 -9.99 -2.54 10.06
C PHE A 338 -10.07 -2.40 8.52
N PHE A 339 -11.13 -2.95 7.92
CA PHE A 339 -11.30 -2.92 6.46
C PHE A 339 -11.67 -1.52 5.93
N GLN A 340 -12.42 -0.75 6.71
CA GLN A 340 -12.72 0.64 6.37
C GLN A 340 -11.45 1.50 6.38
N SER A 341 -10.55 1.27 7.35
CA SER A 341 -9.24 1.92 7.41
C SER A 341 -8.39 1.55 6.20
N MET A 342 -8.37 0.29 5.76
CA MET A 342 -7.64 -0.11 4.54
C MET A 342 -8.13 0.61 3.27
N LEU A 343 -9.39 1.04 3.25
CA LEU A 343 -10.02 1.78 2.16
C LEU A 343 -9.90 3.31 2.34
N MET A 344 -9.13 3.77 3.33
CA MET A 344 -8.78 5.17 3.59
C MET A 344 -7.25 5.37 3.59
N PRO A 345 -6.68 6.28 2.79
CA PRO A 345 -7.34 7.11 1.79
C PRO A 345 -7.99 6.25 0.69
N GLY A 346 -8.87 6.87 -0.12
CA GLY A 346 -9.56 6.14 -1.19
C GLY A 346 -8.58 5.29 -2.01
N PRO A 347 -8.83 3.98 -2.20
CA PRO A 347 -7.89 3.08 -2.85
C PRO A 347 -7.75 3.39 -4.34
N GLU A 348 -6.59 3.10 -4.91
CA GLU A 348 -6.45 3.06 -6.36
C GLU A 348 -7.14 1.81 -6.90
N VAL A 349 -8.15 2.01 -7.75
CA VAL A 349 -8.83 0.91 -8.44
C VAL A 349 -8.10 0.58 -9.73
N LEU A 350 -7.33 -0.51 -9.69
CA LEU A 350 -6.43 -0.96 -10.76
C LEU A 350 -7.20 -1.49 -11.98
N TRP A 351 -8.31 -2.18 -11.73
CA TRP A 351 -9.27 -2.67 -12.73
C TRP A 351 -10.63 -2.89 -12.08
N ASP A 352 -11.71 -2.86 -12.86
CA ASP A 352 -13.06 -2.76 -12.30
C ASP A 352 -14.16 -3.40 -13.14
N ASP A 353 -14.25 -4.73 -13.08
CA ASP A 353 -15.28 -5.50 -13.78
C ASP A 353 -16.56 -5.68 -12.93
N ARG A 354 -16.56 -5.18 -11.69
CA ARG A 354 -17.64 -5.29 -10.69
C ARG A 354 -18.22 -3.95 -10.25
N ASP A 355 -17.92 -2.88 -10.99
CA ASP A 355 -18.42 -1.51 -10.76
C ASP A 355 -18.23 -1.01 -9.31
N ILE A 356 -17.09 -1.34 -8.69
CA ILE A 356 -16.85 -1.05 -7.27
C ILE A 356 -16.51 0.42 -7.00
N ARG A 357 -16.21 1.21 -8.04
CA ARG A 357 -16.02 2.67 -7.94
C ARG A 357 -17.17 3.38 -7.25
N PHE A 358 -18.40 3.06 -7.62
CA PHE A 358 -19.58 3.75 -7.08
C PHE A 358 -19.75 3.47 -5.57
N PRO A 359 -19.77 2.21 -5.10
CA PRO A 359 -19.80 1.92 -3.66
C PRO A 359 -18.67 2.58 -2.86
N LEU A 360 -17.46 2.66 -3.42
CA LEU A 360 -16.32 3.32 -2.75
C LEU A 360 -16.51 4.84 -2.64
N ALA A 361 -17.03 5.48 -3.69
CA ALA A 361 -17.36 6.90 -3.68
C ALA A 361 -18.48 7.21 -2.68
N GLU A 362 -19.54 6.40 -2.66
CA GLU A 362 -20.65 6.50 -1.70
C GLU A 362 -20.14 6.36 -0.26
N PHE A 363 -19.28 5.37 0.01
CA PHE A 363 -18.70 5.20 1.34
C PHE A 363 -17.86 6.41 1.77
N ARG A 364 -17.02 6.95 0.87
CA ARG A 364 -16.24 8.15 1.17
C ARG A 364 -17.13 9.35 1.49
N HIS A 365 -18.24 9.51 0.77
CA HIS A 365 -19.22 10.54 1.05
C HIS A 365 -19.84 10.39 2.44
N LYS A 366 -20.28 9.17 2.81
CA LYS A 366 -20.84 8.88 4.14
C LYS A 366 -19.87 9.21 5.28
N LEU A 367 -18.57 8.96 5.10
CA LEU A 367 -17.56 9.33 6.09
C LEU A 367 -17.42 10.84 6.25
N GLU A 368 -17.47 11.61 5.17
CA GLU A 368 -17.43 13.08 5.21
C GLU A 368 -18.68 13.69 5.86
N GLU A 369 -19.86 13.17 5.53
CA GLU A 369 -21.12 13.56 6.16
C GLU A 369 -21.07 13.27 7.65
N ARG A 370 -20.67 12.05 8.02
CA ARG A 370 -20.53 11.66 9.41
C ARG A 370 -19.54 12.54 10.18
N ARG A 371 -18.40 12.89 9.58
CA ARG A 371 -17.42 13.81 10.17
C ARG A 371 -18.01 15.21 10.36
N HIS A 372 -18.76 15.72 9.39
CA HIS A 372 -19.46 17.01 9.50
C HIS A 372 -20.50 17.01 10.61
N ASP A 373 -21.30 15.95 10.70
CA ASP A 373 -22.31 15.79 11.74
C ASP A 373 -21.69 15.79 13.13
N GLU A 374 -20.58 15.07 13.34
CA GLU A 374 -19.84 15.10 14.61
C GLU A 374 -19.27 16.50 14.91
N ALA A 375 -18.71 17.18 13.91
CA ALA A 375 -18.13 18.51 14.08
C ALA A 375 -19.20 19.55 14.45
N SER A 376 -20.41 19.43 13.90
CA SER A 376 -21.54 20.31 14.22
C SER A 376 -21.98 20.22 15.69
N ARG A 377 -21.86 19.02 16.27
CA ARG A 377 -22.27 18.70 17.66
C ARG A 377 -21.16 18.94 18.69
N ARG A 378 -19.89 18.98 18.26
CA ARG A 378 -18.71 19.01 19.14
C ARG A 378 -17.79 20.19 18.90
N ARG A 379 -18.32 21.40 19.02
CA ARG A 379 -17.46 22.60 19.03
C ARG A 379 -16.64 22.61 20.33
N PRO A 380 -15.29 22.75 20.32
CA PRO A 380 -14.40 23.15 19.22
C PRO A 380 -13.43 22.05 18.71
N ALA A 381 -13.79 20.76 18.72
CA ALA A 381 -12.87 19.68 18.37
C ALA A 381 -12.41 19.75 16.89
N MET A 382 -11.10 19.65 16.64
CA MET A 382 -10.56 19.49 15.29
C MET A 382 -10.78 18.04 14.83
N LEU A 383 -11.72 17.83 13.91
CA LEU A 383 -12.05 16.52 13.35
C LEU A 383 -11.55 16.38 11.91
N ARG A 384 -10.81 15.30 11.63
CA ARG A 384 -10.15 15.00 10.35
C ARG A 384 -10.32 13.53 9.99
N LEU A 385 -10.49 13.23 8.71
CA LEU A 385 -10.54 11.84 8.25
C LEU A 385 -9.18 11.15 8.46
N SER A 386 -8.06 11.86 8.23
CA SER A 386 -6.73 11.30 8.42
C SER A 386 -6.46 10.86 9.87
N PHE A 387 -7.07 11.53 10.86
CA PHE A 387 -6.92 11.17 12.27
C PHE A 387 -7.54 9.84 12.64
N ALA A 388 -8.54 9.39 11.86
CA ALA A 388 -9.18 8.10 12.07
C ALA A 388 -8.36 6.91 11.49
N HIS A 389 -7.19 7.14 10.90
CA HIS A 389 -6.37 6.08 10.32
C HIS A 389 -5.21 5.65 11.23
N ILE A 390 -5.19 4.37 11.64
CA ILE A 390 -4.19 3.83 12.58
C ILE A 390 -2.73 3.96 12.10
N ARG A 391 -2.50 4.03 10.79
CA ARG A 391 -1.17 4.24 10.18
C ARG A 391 -0.95 5.65 9.65
N ARG A 392 -1.66 6.65 10.14
CA ARG A 392 -1.51 8.04 9.70
C ARG A 392 -0.05 8.51 9.68
N ALA A 393 0.78 8.05 10.64
CA ALA A 393 2.19 8.38 10.72
C ALA A 393 3.01 7.92 9.49
N GLU A 394 2.52 6.93 8.74
CA GLU A 394 3.14 6.38 7.54
C GLU A 394 2.70 7.10 6.25
N PHE A 395 1.72 8.00 6.33
CA PHE A 395 1.15 8.65 5.16
C PHE A 395 2.12 9.69 4.60
N ALA A 396 2.21 9.75 3.26
CA ALA A 396 2.82 10.90 2.60
C ALA A 396 2.04 12.18 2.97
N PRO A 397 2.72 13.33 3.15
CA PRO A 397 2.04 14.59 3.46
C PRO A 397 0.95 14.99 2.45
N SER A 398 1.12 14.70 1.16
CA SER A 398 0.09 14.90 0.13
C SER A 398 -1.16 14.09 0.37
N VAL A 399 -1.02 12.83 0.77
CA VAL A 399 -2.14 11.94 1.08
C VAL A 399 -2.94 12.49 2.26
N ILE A 400 -2.27 12.99 3.31
CA ILE A 400 -2.95 13.66 4.43
C ILE A 400 -3.72 14.89 3.92
N ARG A 401 -3.09 15.73 3.08
CA ARG A 401 -3.74 16.92 2.51
C ARG A 401 -4.94 16.56 1.61
N ALA A 402 -4.84 15.49 0.83
CA ALA A 402 -5.89 15.04 -0.07
C ALA A 402 -7.07 14.40 0.70
N LEU A 403 -6.79 13.71 1.80
CA LEU A 403 -7.81 13.09 2.65
C LEU A 403 -8.52 14.11 3.55
N ASP A 404 -7.80 15.11 4.06
CA ASP A 404 -8.37 16.15 4.94
C ASP A 404 -8.85 17.41 4.19
N GLY A 405 -8.53 17.52 2.89
CA GLY A 405 -8.97 18.60 2.02
C GLY A 405 -10.43 18.46 1.60
N PRO A 406 -11.03 19.52 1.04
CA PRO A 406 -12.40 19.46 0.53
C PRO A 406 -12.51 18.38 -0.55
N TYR A 407 -13.53 17.53 -0.45
CA TYR A 407 -13.81 16.49 -1.44
C TYR A 407 -14.00 17.11 -2.82
N SER A 408 -13.00 16.95 -3.68
CA SER A 408 -13.10 17.22 -5.11
C SER A 408 -13.54 15.92 -5.75
N GLY A 409 -14.85 15.77 -5.96
CA GLY A 409 -15.39 14.63 -6.72
C GLY A 409 -14.76 14.62 -8.10
N TYR A 410 -14.04 13.54 -8.42
CA TYR A 410 -13.63 13.20 -9.77
C TYR A 410 -14.50 12.06 -10.28
#